data_AF-A0A7S1YZW1-F1
#
_entry.id   AF-A0A7S1YZW1-F1
#
_cell.length_a   1.000
_cell.length_b   1.000
_cell.length_c   1.000
_cell.angle_alpha   90.00
_cell.angle_beta   90.00
_cell.angle_gamma   90.00
#
_symmetry.space_group_name_H-M   'P 1'
#
loop_
_entity.id
_entity.type
_entity.pdbx_description
1 polymer ?
#
loop_
_entity_poly.entity_id
_entity_poly.type
_entity_poly.pdbx_seq_one_letter_code
_entity_poly.pdbx_strand_id
1 'polypeptide(L)'
;MPRNRREFEKLLVQLLLASLNTAVALRVFRPPHHVRAPGIRKSFAPARSCGMIRRDLPGNIFSAHLSTKSMSRSVVAGPEESEARPCVLQRVDLSDRFGRWRFLQRLLDAEVDAGDVNEILYRVLKSFIDFPRPERIPDDTFPGGSRENPSPQVTPEHREIMESIFSVDEVTNVGIIPALQEPDCTPFEVSAYNGLVRLLPDPIEDEDAHKGGWDLVMELIGREAVKIAEQSRDKGWRVRCDIARLLVQYDFLTDGIVEEPFE
;
A
#
# COMPACT_ATOMS: atom_id res chain seq x y z
N MET A 1 -8.32 41.26 -16.86
CA MET A 1 -9.66 40.86 -17.37
C MET A 1 -9.76 41.29 -18.82
N PRO A 2 -9.71 40.35 -19.79
CA PRO A 2 -9.75 40.70 -21.22
C PRO A 2 -11.10 41.32 -21.58
N ARG A 3 -11.08 42.37 -22.42
CA ARG A 3 -12.27 43.20 -22.69
C ARG A 3 -13.18 42.64 -23.77
N ASN A 4 -12.74 41.63 -24.52
CA ASN A 4 -13.59 40.97 -25.51
C ASN A 4 -13.17 39.51 -25.72
N ARG A 5 -14.12 38.74 -26.27
CA ARG A 5 -14.00 37.29 -26.52
C ARG A 5 -12.78 36.90 -27.36
N ARG A 6 -12.37 37.76 -28.32
CA ARG A 6 -11.21 37.50 -29.19
C ARG A 6 -9.88 37.59 -28.45
N GLU A 7 -9.77 38.44 -27.43
CA GLU A 7 -8.56 38.50 -26.59
C GLU A 7 -8.46 37.29 -25.66
N PHE A 8 -9.59 36.80 -25.14
CA PHE A 8 -9.60 35.59 -24.32
C PHE A 8 -9.18 34.35 -25.12
N GLU A 9 -9.68 34.19 -26.35
CA GLU A 9 -9.30 33.09 -27.23
C GLU A 9 -7.80 33.13 -27.60
N LYS A 10 -7.22 34.33 -27.81
CA LYS A 10 -5.78 34.48 -28.04
C LYS A 10 -4.94 34.10 -26.83
N LEU A 11 -5.36 34.47 -25.62
CA LEU A 11 -4.66 34.12 -24.38
C LEU A 11 -4.74 32.61 -24.12
N LEU A 12 -5.88 31.98 -24.41
CA LEU A 12 -6.06 30.54 -24.25
C LEU A 12 -5.14 29.74 -25.20
N VAL A 13 -5.03 30.17 -26.45
CA VAL A 13 -4.12 29.56 -27.43
C VAL A 13 -2.65 29.76 -27.03
N GLN A 14 -2.27 30.94 -26.54
CA GLN A 14 -0.91 31.16 -26.04
C GLN A 14 -0.58 30.29 -24.82
N LEU A 15 -1.53 30.09 -23.91
CA LEU A 15 -1.34 29.23 -22.74
C LEU A 15 -1.16 27.75 -23.15
N LEU A 16 -1.95 27.28 -24.11
CA LEU A 16 -1.85 25.91 -24.64
C LEU A 16 -0.54 25.67 -25.41
N LEU A 17 -0.06 26.68 -26.15
CA LEU A 17 1.24 26.60 -26.83
C LEU A 17 2.41 26.64 -25.85
N ALA A 18 2.30 27.39 -24.75
CA ALA A 18 3.31 27.42 -23.70
C ALA A 18 3.43 26.06 -22.98
N SER A 19 2.30 25.41 -22.66
CA SER A 19 2.31 24.08 -22.01
C SER A 19 2.88 22.97 -22.90
N LEU A 20 2.66 23.05 -24.23
CA LEU A 20 3.22 22.08 -25.17
C LEU A 20 4.75 22.18 -25.29
N ASN A 21 5.32 23.39 -25.22
CA ASN A 21 6.77 23.58 -25.28
C ASN A 21 7.49 23.08 -24.02
N THR A 22 6.86 23.12 -22.85
CA THR A 22 7.44 22.56 -21.62
C THR A 22 7.49 21.03 -21.65
N ALA A 23 6.49 20.38 -22.27
CA ALA A 23 6.45 18.92 -22.41
C ALA A 23 7.50 18.36 -23.39
N VAL A 24 7.95 19.15 -24.37
CA VAL A 24 9.00 18.75 -25.32
C VAL A 24 10.41 18.87 -24.70
N ALA A 25 10.62 19.83 -23.81
CA ALA A 25 11.92 20.03 -23.14
C ALA A 25 12.32 18.86 -22.22
N LEU A 26 11.34 18.11 -21.67
CA LEU A 26 11.59 16.97 -20.79
C LEU A 26 11.88 15.64 -21.51
N ARG A 27 11.84 15.60 -22.86
CA ARG A 27 12.13 14.39 -23.65
C ARG A 27 13.56 14.28 -24.18
N VAL A 28 14.45 15.25 -23.91
CA VAL A 28 15.78 15.32 -24.54
C VAL A 28 16.93 14.77 -23.67
N PHE A 29 16.71 14.44 -22.39
CA PHE A 29 17.75 13.80 -21.58
C PHE A 29 17.64 12.27 -21.59
N ARG A 30 18.30 11.64 -22.57
CA ARG A 30 18.64 10.20 -22.55
C ARG A 30 20.17 10.07 -22.53
N PRO A 31 20.78 9.45 -21.50
CA PRO A 31 22.21 9.15 -21.53
C PRO A 31 22.49 7.97 -22.49
N PRO A 32 23.68 7.92 -23.13
CA PRO A 32 24.01 6.86 -24.06
C PRO A 32 24.57 5.64 -23.32
N HIS A 33 23.90 4.50 -23.43
CA HIS A 33 24.53 3.20 -23.13
C HIS A 33 24.87 2.48 -24.43
N HIS A 34 26.15 2.56 -24.79
CA HIS A 34 26.81 1.49 -25.52
C HIS A 34 26.95 0.29 -24.59
N VAL A 35 26.56 -0.91 -25.04
CA VAL A 35 27.42 -2.11 -25.20
C VAL A 35 26.61 -3.18 -25.95
N ARG A 36 27.15 -3.62 -27.10
CA ARG A 36 26.82 -4.84 -27.85
C ARG A 36 27.50 -6.03 -27.14
N ALA A 37 26.87 -7.19 -26.97
CA ALA A 37 26.90 -8.38 -27.88
C ALA A 37 26.61 -9.65 -27.02
N PRO A 38 26.70 -10.88 -27.56
CA PRO A 38 25.88 -11.52 -28.57
C PRO A 38 25.24 -12.84 -28.05
N GLY A 39 24.29 -13.40 -28.81
CA GLY A 39 23.65 -14.67 -28.50
C GLY A 39 24.54 -15.90 -28.75
N ILE A 40 24.38 -16.94 -27.92
CA ILE A 40 24.81 -18.32 -28.19
C ILE A 40 23.73 -19.29 -27.70
N ARG A 41 23.52 -20.34 -28.49
CA ARG A 41 22.50 -21.39 -28.39
C ARG A 41 22.74 -22.42 -27.27
N LYS A 42 21.62 -23.02 -26.85
CA LYS A 42 21.37 -24.36 -26.24
C LYS A 42 22.56 -25.34 -26.22
N SER A 43 22.79 -26.03 -25.09
CA SER A 43 22.58 -27.50 -24.93
C SER A 43 23.19 -28.12 -23.65
N PHE A 44 22.42 -29.05 -23.06
CA PHE A 44 22.78 -30.26 -22.30
C PHE A 44 23.45 -30.21 -20.90
N ALA A 45 23.02 -31.18 -20.10
CA ALA A 45 23.18 -31.38 -18.66
C ALA A 45 24.44 -32.23 -18.28
N PRO A 46 24.48 -32.94 -17.14
CA PRO A 46 25.03 -32.48 -15.87
C PRO A 46 26.26 -33.31 -15.43
N ALA A 47 27.08 -32.79 -14.51
CA ALA A 47 28.09 -33.60 -13.84
C ALA A 47 28.30 -33.20 -12.37
N ARG A 48 28.42 -34.26 -11.58
CA ARG A 48 28.61 -34.34 -10.13
C ARG A 48 29.92 -33.69 -9.69
N SER A 49 29.93 -33.09 -8.51
CA SER A 49 31.18 -32.81 -7.78
C SER A 49 31.17 -33.50 -6.41
N CYS A 50 32.31 -34.07 -6.12
CA CYS A 50 32.70 -34.90 -5.00
C CYS A 50 33.64 -34.08 -4.10
N GLY A 51 33.70 -34.41 -2.82
CA GLY A 51 34.98 -34.41 -2.11
C GLY A 51 35.26 -33.26 -1.13
N MET A 52 35.26 -33.66 0.14
CA MET A 52 35.88 -33.01 1.30
C MET A 52 37.31 -32.52 1.05
N ILE A 53 37.80 -31.58 1.87
CA ILE A 53 38.90 -31.79 2.84
C ILE A 53 39.24 -30.48 3.60
N ARG A 54 39.39 -30.62 4.93
CA ARG A 54 39.90 -29.65 5.92
C ARG A 54 41.37 -29.27 5.68
N ARG A 55 41.80 -28.12 6.20
CA ARG A 55 43.06 -27.97 7.00
C ARG A 55 43.16 -26.58 7.67
N ASP A 56 43.10 -26.61 8.99
CA ASP A 56 43.95 -25.97 10.02
C ASP A 56 44.79 -24.70 9.70
N LEU A 57 44.52 -23.64 10.49
CA LEU A 57 45.36 -22.78 11.37
C LEU A 57 46.91 -22.74 11.18
N PRO A 58 47.69 -21.76 11.73
CA PRO A 58 47.40 -20.78 12.81
C PRO A 58 48.00 -19.34 12.62
N GLY A 59 47.76 -18.44 13.58
CA GLY A 59 48.84 -17.53 14.04
C GLY A 59 48.53 -16.05 14.33
N ASN A 60 48.60 -15.72 15.63
CA ASN A 60 49.15 -14.50 16.26
C ASN A 60 48.41 -13.15 16.17
N ILE A 61 47.90 -12.65 17.32
CA ILE A 61 48.55 -11.76 18.32
C ILE A 61 48.75 -10.34 17.79
N PHE A 62 47.96 -9.38 18.27
CA PHE A 62 48.45 -8.10 18.79
C PHE A 62 47.37 -7.41 19.66
N SER A 63 47.73 -7.18 20.93
CA SER A 63 47.08 -6.23 21.82
C SER A 63 47.42 -4.80 21.41
N ALA A 64 46.44 -3.89 21.43
CA ALA A 64 46.68 -2.48 21.69
C ALA A 64 45.48 -1.87 22.41
N HIS A 65 45.69 -1.62 23.70
CA HIS A 65 44.86 -0.86 24.60
C HIS A 65 44.96 0.62 24.22
N LEU A 66 43.86 1.27 23.82
CA LEU A 66 43.76 2.73 23.83
C LEU A 66 42.43 3.15 24.44
N SER A 67 42.53 3.48 25.73
CA SER A 67 41.53 4.16 26.53
C SER A 67 41.41 5.60 26.03
N THR A 68 40.28 5.94 25.40
CA THR A 68 39.90 7.32 25.13
C THR A 68 38.71 7.68 26.01
N LYS A 69 38.99 8.58 26.94
CA LYS A 69 38.07 9.11 27.94
C LYS A 69 37.16 10.12 27.24
N SER A 70 36.03 9.67 26.71
CA SER A 70 35.01 10.56 26.14
C SER A 70 34.23 11.22 27.27
N MET A 71 34.27 12.55 27.31
CA MET A 71 33.57 13.36 28.31
C MET A 71 32.07 13.34 28.00
N SER A 72 31.33 12.66 28.88
CA SER A 72 29.88 12.67 28.94
C SER A 72 29.37 14.08 29.20
N ARG A 73 28.95 14.78 28.15
CA ARG A 73 28.15 15.99 28.28
C ARG A 73 26.69 15.55 28.41
N SER A 74 26.25 15.40 29.65
CA SER A 74 24.84 15.22 30.01
C SER A 74 24.09 16.46 29.56
N VAL A 75 23.48 16.37 28.38
CA VAL A 75 22.37 17.24 28.00
C VAL A 75 21.17 16.61 28.70
N VAL A 76 20.68 17.28 29.73
CA VAL A 76 19.39 16.99 30.33
C VAL A 76 18.37 17.31 29.25
N ALA A 77 18.01 16.29 28.46
CA ALA A 77 16.80 16.32 27.65
C ALA A 77 15.65 16.51 28.63
N GLY A 78 14.99 17.66 28.54
CA GLY A 78 13.69 17.82 29.16
C GLY A 78 12.76 16.71 28.67
N PRO A 79 11.73 16.35 29.43
CA PRO A 79 10.68 15.51 28.89
C PRO A 79 10.06 16.31 27.74
N GLU A 80 10.43 15.98 26.50
CA GLU A 80 9.56 16.29 25.38
C GLU A 80 8.26 15.57 25.72
N GLU A 81 7.27 16.35 26.15
CA GLU A 81 5.88 15.96 26.11
C GLU A 81 5.66 15.47 24.69
N SER A 82 5.68 14.16 24.52
CA SER A 82 5.25 13.48 23.31
C SER A 82 3.84 13.97 23.08
N GLU A 83 3.71 14.98 22.21
CA GLU A 83 2.42 15.41 21.70
C GLU A 83 1.79 14.15 21.12
N ALA A 84 0.81 13.60 21.83
CA ALA A 84 0.16 12.38 21.46
C ALA A 84 -0.38 12.58 20.05
N ARG A 85 0.21 11.90 19.07
CA ARG A 85 -0.21 11.98 17.68
C ARG A 85 -1.73 11.79 17.65
N PRO A 86 -2.50 12.73 17.07
CA PRO A 86 -3.94 12.57 16.97
C PRO A 86 -4.24 11.25 16.26
N CYS A 87 -5.27 10.52 16.72
CA CYS A 87 -5.58 9.20 16.16
C CYS A 87 -5.80 9.28 14.64
N VAL A 88 -5.43 8.23 13.90
CA VAL A 88 -5.52 8.22 12.43
C VAL A 88 -6.92 8.56 11.91
N LEU A 89 -7.96 8.19 12.67
CA LEU A 89 -9.35 8.49 12.35
C LEU A 89 -9.62 10.00 12.24
N GLN A 90 -9.05 10.79 13.15
CA GLN A 90 -9.18 12.24 13.15
C GLN A 90 -8.28 12.91 12.12
N ARG A 91 -7.07 12.37 11.91
CA ARG A 91 -6.12 12.91 10.90
C ARG A 91 -6.69 12.81 9.49
N VAL A 92 -7.36 11.70 9.20
CA VAL A 92 -7.79 11.32 7.84
C VAL A 92 -9.29 11.56 7.60
N ASP A 93 -10.04 11.93 8.64
CA ASP A 93 -11.49 12.22 8.58
C ASP A 93 -12.31 11.01 8.09
N LEU A 94 -12.24 9.90 8.82
CA LEU A 94 -12.89 8.62 8.47
C LEU A 94 -14.26 8.41 9.14
N SER A 95 -14.83 9.45 9.75
CA SER A 95 -16.05 9.34 10.55
C SER A 95 -17.31 9.03 9.74
N ASP A 96 -17.32 9.35 8.45
CA ASP A 96 -18.45 9.09 7.57
C ASP A 96 -18.04 8.41 6.25
N ARG A 97 -19.05 7.93 5.51
CA ARG A 97 -18.85 7.24 4.23
C ARG A 97 -18.17 8.12 3.18
N PHE A 98 -18.39 9.43 3.19
CA PHE A 98 -17.80 10.35 2.23
C PHE A 98 -16.31 10.59 2.52
N GLY A 99 -15.94 10.72 3.79
CA GLY A 99 -14.55 10.78 4.25
C GLY A 99 -13.78 9.52 3.87
N ARG A 100 -14.38 8.34 4.07
CA ARG A 100 -13.81 7.06 3.65
C ARG A 100 -13.67 6.94 2.13
N TRP A 101 -14.64 7.41 1.37
CA TRP A 101 -14.56 7.50 -0.09
C TRP A 101 -13.41 8.42 -0.54
N ARG A 102 -13.32 9.62 0.05
CA ARG A 102 -12.26 10.60 -0.25
C ARG A 102 -10.88 10.06 0.11
N PHE A 103 -10.78 9.32 1.21
CA PHE A 103 -9.55 8.63 1.57
C PHE A 103 -9.10 7.65 0.48
N LEU A 104 -9.99 6.81 -0.05
CA LEU A 104 -9.63 5.88 -1.13
C LEU A 104 -9.19 6.62 -2.40
N GLN A 105 -9.82 7.74 -2.74
CA GLN A 105 -9.38 8.56 -3.87
C GLN A 105 -7.96 9.10 -3.65
N ARG A 106 -7.72 9.73 -2.50
CA ARG A 106 -6.39 10.25 -2.13
C ARG A 106 -5.33 9.16 -2.06
N LEU A 107 -5.69 7.96 -1.58
CA LEU A 107 -4.82 6.80 -1.59
C LEU A 107 -4.41 6.46 -3.02
N LEU A 108 -5.36 6.36 -3.95
CA LEU A 108 -5.07 6.04 -5.35
C LEU A 108 -4.18 7.10 -6.02
N ASP A 109 -4.36 8.37 -5.65
CA ASP A 109 -3.56 9.52 -6.11
C ASP A 109 -2.21 9.69 -5.38
N ALA A 110 -1.86 8.79 -4.45
CA ALA A 110 -0.65 8.85 -3.63
C ALA A 110 -0.54 10.13 -2.75
N GLU A 111 -1.68 10.64 -2.29
CA GLU A 111 -1.79 11.85 -1.45
C GLU A 111 -2.02 11.53 0.05
N VAL A 112 -1.81 10.27 0.45
CA VAL A 112 -1.96 9.78 1.82
C VAL A 112 -0.62 9.24 2.29
N ASP A 113 -0.25 9.58 3.53
CA ASP A 113 0.93 9.06 4.22
C ASP A 113 0.87 7.53 4.32
N ALA A 114 1.98 6.85 4.01
CA ALA A 114 2.03 5.39 4.02
C ALA A 114 1.75 4.80 5.41
N GLY A 115 2.15 5.49 6.48
CA GLY A 115 1.87 5.10 7.86
C GLY A 115 0.38 5.14 8.19
N ASP A 116 -0.33 6.19 7.76
CA ASP A 116 -1.79 6.27 7.90
C ASP A 116 -2.49 5.08 7.22
N VAL A 117 -2.07 4.74 5.98
CA VAL A 117 -2.63 3.61 5.23
C VAL A 117 -2.36 2.28 5.94
N ASN A 118 -1.13 2.06 6.41
CA ASN A 118 -0.71 0.86 7.11
C ASN A 118 -1.47 0.67 8.43
N GLU A 119 -1.75 1.75 9.17
CA GLU A 119 -2.56 1.74 10.40
C GLU A 119 -4.04 1.45 10.10
N ILE A 120 -4.62 2.07 9.06
CA ILE A 120 -6.01 1.84 8.66
C ILE A 120 -6.21 0.38 8.21
N LEU A 121 -5.31 -0.14 7.39
CA LEU A 121 -5.32 -1.55 6.96
C LEU A 121 -5.32 -2.51 8.15
N TYR A 122 -4.43 -2.27 9.13
CA TYR A 122 -4.39 -3.05 10.36
C TYR A 122 -5.74 -3.03 11.07
N ARG A 123 -6.29 -1.84 11.34
CA ARG A 123 -7.54 -1.69 12.08
C ARG A 123 -8.73 -2.37 11.39
N VAL A 124 -8.84 -2.22 10.07
CA VAL A 124 -9.92 -2.84 9.29
C VAL A 124 -9.83 -4.37 9.38
N LEU A 125 -8.68 -4.97 9.05
CA LEU A 125 -8.55 -6.43 9.07
C LEU A 125 -8.65 -7.00 10.50
N LYS A 126 -8.08 -6.30 11.49
CA LYS A 126 -8.17 -6.68 12.90
C LYS A 126 -9.62 -6.68 13.39
N SER A 127 -10.44 -5.73 12.93
CA SER A 127 -11.88 -5.71 13.27
C SER A 127 -12.65 -6.94 12.78
N PHE A 128 -12.25 -7.54 11.65
CA PHE A 128 -12.88 -8.77 11.15
C PHE A 128 -12.44 -10.01 11.94
N ILE A 129 -11.26 -9.97 12.55
CA ILE A 129 -10.76 -11.01 13.45
C ILE A 129 -11.45 -10.94 14.82
N ASP A 130 -11.58 -9.74 15.36
CA ASP A 130 -12.11 -9.47 16.70
C ASP A 130 -13.64 -9.46 16.74
N PHE A 131 -14.26 -8.91 15.70
CA PHE A 131 -15.71 -8.77 15.54
C PHE A 131 -16.15 -9.36 14.19
N PRO A 132 -16.14 -10.71 14.03
CA PRO A 132 -16.57 -11.36 12.80
C PRO A 132 -17.97 -10.92 12.39
N ARG A 133 -18.16 -10.67 11.10
CA ARG A 133 -19.48 -10.31 10.56
C ARG A 133 -20.44 -11.50 10.71
N PRO A 134 -21.70 -11.29 11.09
CA PRO A 134 -22.66 -12.39 11.17
C PRO A 134 -22.88 -13.00 9.78
N GLU A 135 -22.99 -14.32 9.67
CA GLU A 135 -23.22 -15.01 8.38
C GLU A 135 -24.56 -14.63 7.74
N ARG A 136 -25.54 -14.28 8.58
CA ARG A 136 -26.89 -13.95 8.14
C ARG A 136 -27.37 -12.69 8.81
N ILE A 137 -28.04 -11.85 8.04
CA ILE A 137 -28.64 -10.60 8.50
C ILE A 137 -30.16 -10.82 8.57
N PRO A 138 -30.83 -10.41 9.65
CA PRO A 138 -32.29 -10.39 9.70
C PRO A 138 -32.86 -9.61 8.52
N ASP A 139 -33.89 -10.16 7.86
CA ASP A 139 -34.58 -9.50 6.78
C ASP A 139 -36.05 -9.30 7.16
N ASP A 140 -36.36 -8.10 7.64
CA ASP A 140 -37.72 -7.70 8.06
C ASP A 140 -38.72 -7.72 6.91
N THR A 141 -38.26 -7.81 5.66
CA THR A 141 -39.12 -7.93 4.47
C THR A 141 -39.83 -9.28 4.41
N PHE A 142 -39.34 -10.29 5.13
CA PHE A 142 -39.94 -11.64 5.19
C PHE A 142 -40.10 -12.10 6.65
N PRO A 143 -41.29 -12.57 7.09
CA PRO A 143 -41.46 -13.09 8.45
C PRO A 143 -40.55 -14.30 8.71
N GLY A 144 -39.58 -14.14 9.60
CA GLY A 144 -38.55 -15.17 9.86
C GLY A 144 -37.49 -15.30 8.76
N GLY A 145 -37.43 -14.33 7.85
CA GLY A 145 -36.43 -14.27 6.80
C GLY A 145 -35.08 -13.82 7.35
N SER A 146 -34.04 -14.47 6.86
CA SER A 146 -32.67 -14.03 7.02
C SER A 146 -32.02 -14.08 5.64
N ARG A 147 -31.33 -13.02 5.24
CA ARG A 147 -30.52 -13.02 4.02
C ARG A 147 -29.06 -13.29 4.36
N GLU A 148 -28.33 -13.84 3.41
CA GLU A 148 -26.88 -14.02 3.54
C GLU A 148 -26.21 -12.66 3.65
N ASN A 149 -25.20 -12.57 4.52
CA ASN A 149 -24.40 -11.38 4.63
C ASN A 149 -23.40 -11.32 3.46
N PRO A 150 -23.41 -10.28 2.62
CA PRO A 150 -22.44 -10.15 1.53
C PRO A 150 -21.01 -9.88 2.01
N SER A 151 -20.82 -9.52 3.29
CA SER A 151 -19.50 -9.30 3.88
C SER A 151 -18.63 -10.56 3.83
N PRO A 152 -17.30 -10.41 3.62
CA PRO A 152 -16.38 -11.54 3.65
C PRO A 152 -16.41 -12.26 5.00
N GLN A 153 -16.51 -13.59 4.93
CA GLN A 153 -16.36 -14.45 6.10
C GLN A 153 -14.87 -14.77 6.30
N VAL A 154 -14.38 -14.59 7.53
CA VAL A 154 -12.97 -14.88 7.86
C VAL A 154 -12.78 -16.38 8.05
N THR A 155 -12.25 -17.04 7.02
CA THR A 155 -11.85 -18.45 7.11
C THR A 155 -10.62 -18.61 8.03
N PRO A 156 -10.34 -19.83 8.54
CA PRO A 156 -9.13 -20.07 9.32
C PRO A 156 -7.84 -19.73 8.56
N GLU A 157 -7.80 -19.97 7.24
CA GLU A 157 -6.67 -19.59 6.39
C GLU A 157 -6.52 -18.06 6.30
N HIS A 158 -7.61 -17.33 6.08
CA HIS A 158 -7.56 -15.86 6.07
C HIS A 158 -7.06 -15.31 7.41
N ARG A 159 -7.52 -15.88 8.53
CA ARG A 159 -7.07 -15.50 9.87
C ARG A 159 -5.56 -15.70 10.03
N GLU A 160 -5.03 -16.87 9.64
CA GLU A 160 -3.60 -17.15 9.73
C GLU A 160 -2.78 -16.15 8.89
N ILE A 161 -3.24 -15.84 7.67
CA ILE A 161 -2.59 -14.85 6.81
C ILE A 161 -2.59 -13.48 7.48
N MET A 162 -3.74 -12.99 7.95
CA MET A 162 -3.88 -11.69 8.61
C MET A 162 -2.99 -11.58 9.85
N GLU A 163 -3.02 -12.58 10.73
CA GLU A 163 -2.19 -12.59 11.94
C GLU A 163 -0.69 -12.61 11.62
N SER A 164 -0.29 -13.27 10.53
CA SER A 164 1.11 -13.32 10.09
C SER A 164 1.67 -12.01 9.54
N ILE A 165 0.80 -11.10 9.08
CA ILE A 165 1.20 -9.81 8.49
C ILE A 165 1.02 -8.63 9.45
N PHE A 166 0.45 -8.86 10.63
CA PHE A 166 0.34 -7.84 11.66
C PHE A 166 1.69 -7.57 12.31
N SER A 167 2.01 -6.30 12.47
CA SER A 167 3.19 -5.82 13.18
C SER A 167 2.82 -4.69 14.13
N VAL A 168 3.77 -4.26 14.94
CA VAL A 168 3.63 -3.11 15.84
C VAL A 168 4.70 -2.09 15.46
N ASP A 169 4.30 -0.85 15.26
CA ASP A 169 5.23 0.26 15.09
C ASP A 169 5.99 0.49 16.40
N GLU A 170 7.30 0.30 16.38
CA GLU A 170 8.16 0.43 17.57
C GLU A 170 8.14 1.83 18.19
N VAL A 171 7.81 2.87 17.40
CA VAL A 171 7.81 4.26 17.86
C VAL A 171 6.49 4.63 18.52
N THR A 172 5.38 4.26 17.89
CA THR A 172 4.04 4.65 18.35
C THR A 172 3.36 3.57 19.20
N ASN A 173 3.90 2.35 19.20
CA ASN A 173 3.31 1.15 19.81
C ASN A 173 1.88 0.86 19.30
N VAL A 174 1.58 1.26 18.06
CA VAL A 174 0.30 1.03 17.39
C VAL A 174 0.46 -0.13 16.39
N GLY A 175 -0.59 -0.94 16.26
CA GLY A 175 -0.60 -2.02 15.27
C GLY A 175 -0.62 -1.49 13.84
N ILE A 176 0.19 -2.09 12.97
CA ILE A 176 0.34 -1.72 11.56
C ILE A 176 0.43 -2.96 10.68
N ILE A 177 0.12 -2.79 9.40
CA ILE A 177 0.53 -3.73 8.35
C ILE A 177 1.59 -3.03 7.49
N PRO A 178 2.85 -3.46 7.48
CA PRO A 178 3.96 -2.80 6.76
C PRO A 178 3.87 -3.02 5.23
N ALA A 179 2.75 -2.62 4.62
CA ALA A 179 2.48 -2.83 3.21
C ALA A 179 3.11 -1.75 2.33
N LEU A 180 3.07 -0.49 2.77
CA LEU A 180 3.58 0.66 2.04
C LEU A 180 4.77 1.31 2.75
N GLN A 181 5.76 1.76 1.96
CA GLN A 181 6.82 2.67 2.42
C GLN A 181 6.78 3.98 1.66
N GLU A 182 7.14 5.06 2.35
CA GLU A 182 7.44 6.35 1.73
C GLU A 182 8.77 6.33 0.97
N PRO A 183 8.96 7.23 -0.01
CA PRO A 183 8.00 8.22 -0.51
C PRO A 183 7.08 7.68 -1.63
N ASP A 184 7.42 6.56 -2.25
CA ASP A 184 6.79 6.13 -3.51
C ASP A 184 5.59 5.20 -3.31
N CYS A 185 5.20 4.91 -2.05
CA CYS A 185 4.16 3.93 -1.72
C CYS A 185 4.40 2.59 -2.42
N THR A 186 5.66 2.16 -2.50
CA THR A 186 6.03 0.83 -2.97
C THR A 186 5.85 -0.19 -1.85
N PRO A 187 5.82 -1.50 -2.14
CA PRO A 187 5.79 -2.52 -1.10
C PRO A 187 6.96 -2.31 -0.13
N PHE A 188 6.66 -2.14 1.16
CA PHE A 188 7.69 -2.07 2.19
C PHE A 188 8.19 -3.49 2.50
N GLU A 189 7.32 -4.30 3.08
CA GLU A 189 7.58 -5.73 3.25
C GLU A 189 6.86 -6.53 2.16
N VAL A 190 7.64 -7.15 1.28
CA VAL A 190 7.11 -7.98 0.19
C VAL A 190 6.28 -9.15 0.74
N SER A 191 6.65 -9.70 1.89
CA SER A 191 5.89 -10.74 2.60
C SER A 191 4.51 -10.23 3.04
N ALA A 192 4.45 -9.05 3.67
CA ALA A 192 3.19 -8.45 4.12
C ALA A 192 2.27 -8.15 2.92
N TYR A 193 2.80 -7.53 1.88
CA TYR A 193 2.05 -7.27 0.65
C TYR A 193 1.54 -8.56 -0.02
N ASN A 194 2.39 -9.59 -0.15
CA ASN A 194 1.94 -10.86 -0.72
C ASN A 194 0.85 -11.53 0.14
N GLY A 195 0.90 -11.38 1.46
CA GLY A 195 -0.17 -11.80 2.35
C GLY A 195 -1.48 -11.06 2.07
N LEU A 196 -1.43 -9.74 1.90
CA LEU A 196 -2.61 -8.93 1.53
C LEU A 196 -3.21 -9.35 0.19
N VAL A 197 -2.38 -9.60 -0.83
CA VAL A 197 -2.87 -10.03 -2.15
C VAL A 197 -3.59 -11.38 -2.08
N ARG A 198 -3.17 -12.29 -1.19
CA ARG A 198 -3.86 -13.56 -0.95
C ARG A 198 -5.23 -13.42 -0.30
N LEU A 199 -5.54 -12.26 0.29
CA LEU A 199 -6.85 -11.96 0.88
C LEU A 199 -7.82 -11.33 -0.13
N LEU A 200 -7.37 -11.03 -1.35
CA LEU A 200 -8.23 -10.51 -2.42
C LEU A 200 -8.97 -11.67 -3.12
N PRO A 201 -10.16 -11.42 -3.70
CA PRO A 201 -10.86 -12.41 -4.50
C PRO A 201 -10.02 -12.92 -5.68
N ASP A 202 -10.00 -14.24 -5.86
CA ASP A 202 -9.29 -14.87 -6.95
C ASP A 202 -9.98 -14.53 -8.29
N PRO A 203 -9.24 -14.08 -9.31
CA PRO A 203 -9.82 -13.70 -10.59
C PRO A 203 -10.48 -14.84 -11.37
N ILE A 204 -10.18 -16.10 -11.04
CA ILE A 204 -10.69 -17.30 -11.70
C ILE A 204 -11.81 -17.92 -10.85
N GLU A 205 -11.60 -18.08 -9.55
CA GLU A 205 -12.61 -18.71 -8.68
C GLU A 205 -13.75 -17.76 -8.33
N ASP A 206 -13.45 -16.47 -8.10
CA ASP A 206 -14.40 -15.43 -7.68
C ASP A 206 -14.42 -14.24 -8.65
N GLU A 207 -14.62 -14.52 -9.96
CA GLU A 207 -14.55 -13.52 -11.04
C GLU A 207 -15.44 -12.29 -10.76
N ASP A 208 -16.67 -12.49 -10.30
CA ASP A 208 -17.63 -11.41 -10.07
C ASP A 208 -17.17 -10.45 -8.95
N ALA A 209 -16.68 -10.98 -7.84
CA ALA A 209 -16.15 -10.17 -6.73
C ALA A 209 -14.85 -9.47 -7.15
N HIS A 210 -13.96 -10.19 -7.85
CA HIS A 210 -12.73 -9.64 -8.39
C HIS A 210 -13.00 -8.44 -9.31
N LYS A 211 -13.95 -8.59 -10.24
CA LYS A 211 -14.36 -7.57 -11.19
C LYS A 211 -15.08 -6.41 -10.52
N GLY A 212 -16.00 -6.68 -9.58
CA GLY A 212 -16.71 -5.65 -8.82
C GLY A 212 -15.76 -4.71 -8.08
N GLY A 213 -14.72 -5.27 -7.43
CA GLY A 213 -13.68 -4.46 -6.78
C GLY A 213 -12.89 -3.60 -7.78
N TRP A 214 -12.62 -4.11 -8.97
CA TRP A 214 -11.96 -3.35 -10.04
C TRP A 214 -12.83 -2.24 -10.62
N ASP A 215 -14.11 -2.53 -10.89
CA ASP A 215 -15.06 -1.54 -11.40
C ASP A 215 -15.18 -0.38 -10.42
N LEU A 216 -15.21 -0.63 -9.11
CA LEU A 216 -15.22 0.43 -8.10
C LEU A 216 -13.94 1.27 -8.11
N VAL A 217 -12.76 0.66 -8.22
CA VAL A 217 -11.50 1.40 -8.37
C VAL A 217 -11.51 2.26 -9.64
N MET A 218 -12.02 1.73 -10.75
CA MET A 218 -12.16 2.50 -11.99
C MET A 218 -13.14 3.68 -11.85
N GLU A 219 -14.20 3.53 -11.06
CA GLU A 219 -15.13 4.61 -10.76
C GLU A 219 -14.54 5.67 -9.82
N LEU A 220 -13.73 5.25 -8.84
CA LEU A 220 -13.07 6.14 -7.88
C LEU A 220 -12.09 7.13 -8.55
N ILE A 221 -11.22 6.63 -9.42
CA ILE A 221 -10.15 7.42 -10.06
C ILE A 221 -10.51 7.88 -11.48
N GLY A 222 -11.49 7.22 -12.11
CA GLY A 222 -11.88 7.44 -13.50
C GLY A 222 -11.16 6.49 -14.47
N ARG A 223 -11.94 5.95 -15.42
CA ARG A 223 -11.48 4.93 -16.39
C ARG A 223 -10.27 5.37 -17.23
N GLU A 224 -10.17 6.65 -17.60
CA GLU A 224 -9.04 7.15 -18.37
C GLU A 224 -7.76 7.27 -17.53
N ALA A 225 -7.87 7.65 -16.24
CA ALA A 225 -6.74 7.70 -15.33
C ALA A 225 -6.14 6.30 -15.12
N VAL A 226 -6.99 5.28 -14.96
CA VAL A 226 -6.56 3.87 -14.88
C VAL A 226 -5.76 3.46 -16.12
N LYS A 227 -6.27 3.74 -17.33
CA LYS A 227 -5.56 3.40 -18.57
C LYS A 227 -4.18 4.04 -18.65
N ILE A 228 -4.05 5.30 -18.22
CA ILE A 228 -2.77 6.01 -18.21
C ILE A 228 -1.81 5.39 -17.19
N ALA A 229 -2.31 5.06 -15.99
CA ALA A 229 -1.51 4.46 -14.93
C ALA A 229 -1.06 3.02 -15.27
N GLU A 230 -1.90 2.22 -15.92
CA GLU A 230 -1.49 0.90 -16.41
C GLU A 230 -0.36 0.96 -17.45
N GLN A 231 -0.37 1.99 -18.29
CA GLN A 231 0.69 2.22 -19.28
C GLN A 231 2.00 2.67 -18.65
N SER A 232 1.96 3.38 -17.51
CA SER A 232 3.15 3.87 -16.82
C SER A 232 3.94 2.75 -16.14
N ARG A 233 3.30 1.59 -15.90
CA ARG A 233 3.87 0.44 -15.15
C ARG A 233 4.36 0.83 -13.75
N ASP A 234 3.71 1.81 -13.13
CA ASP A 234 3.99 2.20 -11.75
C ASP A 234 3.59 1.05 -10.80
N LYS A 235 4.59 0.53 -10.08
CA LYS A 235 4.39 -0.52 -9.07
C LYS A 235 3.64 0.01 -7.86
N GLY A 236 3.91 1.24 -7.43
CA GLY A 236 3.23 1.85 -6.29
C GLY A 236 1.74 1.98 -6.56
N TRP A 237 1.37 2.46 -7.75
CA TRP A 237 -0.03 2.53 -8.17
C TRP A 237 -0.75 1.19 -8.09
N ARG A 238 -0.12 0.10 -8.57
CA ARG A 238 -0.72 -1.24 -8.48
C ARG A 238 -0.95 -1.67 -7.04
N VAL A 239 0.01 -1.44 -6.15
CA VAL A 239 -0.12 -1.79 -4.73
C VAL A 239 -1.24 -0.98 -4.07
N ARG A 240 -1.36 0.32 -4.38
CA ARG A 240 -2.45 1.17 -3.89
C ARG A 240 -3.82 0.71 -4.40
N CYS A 241 -3.89 0.22 -5.65
CA CYS A 241 -5.11 -0.40 -6.17
C CYS A 241 -5.49 -1.67 -5.40
N ASP A 242 -4.52 -2.55 -5.15
CA ASP A 242 -4.77 -3.79 -4.39
C ASP A 242 -5.23 -3.49 -2.96
N ILE A 243 -4.61 -2.52 -2.30
CA ILE A 243 -5.02 -2.04 -0.97
C ILE A 243 -6.43 -1.45 -1.00
N ALA A 244 -6.74 -0.59 -1.97
CA ALA A 244 -8.06 0.00 -2.11
C ALA A 244 -9.14 -1.08 -2.31
N ARG A 245 -8.86 -2.07 -3.16
CA ARG A 245 -9.76 -3.22 -3.38
C ARG A 245 -9.94 -4.04 -2.12
N LEU A 246 -8.87 -4.24 -1.35
CA LEU A 246 -8.95 -4.96 -0.08
C LEU A 246 -9.83 -4.21 0.93
N LEU A 247 -9.64 -2.91 1.09
CA LEU A 247 -10.47 -2.10 1.99
C LEU A 247 -11.95 -2.17 1.58
N VAL A 248 -12.23 -2.09 0.28
CA VAL A 248 -13.59 -2.21 -0.25
C VAL A 248 -14.19 -3.59 0.03
N GLN A 249 -13.42 -4.65 -0.21
CA GLN A 249 -13.84 -6.02 0.05
C GLN A 249 -14.23 -6.21 1.53
N TYR A 250 -13.47 -5.62 2.45
CA TYR A 250 -13.71 -5.68 3.89
C TYR A 250 -14.58 -4.52 4.40
N ASP A 251 -15.61 -4.16 3.62
CA ASP A 251 -16.68 -3.22 3.98
C ASP A 251 -16.25 -1.85 4.52
N PHE A 252 -15.03 -1.40 4.21
CA PHE A 252 -14.51 -0.12 4.72
C PHE A 252 -15.40 1.06 4.31
N LEU A 253 -16.01 1.04 3.13
CA LEU A 253 -16.91 2.12 2.72
C LEU A 253 -18.23 2.13 3.49
N THR A 254 -18.74 0.96 3.87
CA THR A 254 -20.06 0.81 4.50
C THR A 254 -19.95 0.93 6.02
N ASP A 255 -19.10 0.12 6.63
CA ASP A 255 -18.96 0.01 8.08
C ASP A 255 -17.80 0.88 8.58
N GLY A 256 -16.73 1.00 7.80
CA GLY A 256 -15.50 1.66 8.22
C GLY A 256 -14.67 0.77 9.15
N ILE A 257 -14.12 1.37 10.19
CA ILE A 257 -13.37 0.64 11.22
C ILE A 257 -14.34 0.31 12.35
N VAL A 258 -14.55 -0.97 12.57
CA VAL A 258 -15.47 -1.47 13.61
C VAL A 258 -14.68 -1.70 14.89
N GLU A 259 -15.07 -0.98 15.95
CA GLU A 259 -14.39 -1.02 17.26
C GLU A 259 -15.20 -1.80 18.32
N GLU A 260 -16.44 -2.18 18.00
CA GLU A 260 -17.36 -2.87 18.90
C GLU A 260 -18.11 -4.01 18.16
N PRO A 261 -18.58 -5.06 18.87
CA PRO A 261 -19.36 -6.14 18.26
C PRO A 261 -20.67 -5.67 17.64
N PHE A 262 -21.15 -6.37 16.60
CA PHE A 262 -22.49 -6.15 16.04
C PHE A 262 -23.55 -6.66 17.02
N GLU A 263 -24.54 -5.81 17.34
CA GLU A 263 -25.71 -6.16 18.14
C GLU A 263 -26.76 -6.97 17.37
#